data_AF-A0A0B8Q4E0-F1
#
_entry.id   AF-A0A0B8Q4E0-F1
#
_cell.length_a   1.000
_cell.length_b   1.000
_cell.length_c   1.000
_cell.angle_alpha   90.00
_cell.angle_beta   90.00
_cell.angle_gamma   90.00
#
_symmetry.space_group_name_H-M   'P 1'
#
loop_
_entity.id
_entity.type
_entity.pdbx_description
1 polymer ?
#
loop_
_entity_poly.entity_id
_entity_poly.type
_entity_poly.pdbx_seq_one_letter_code
_entity_poly.pdbx_strand_id
1 'polypeptide(L)'
;MGVFGIFGKNNTLNNSVIYKFNDYDYEPDAKGKYPNIRWVTVGGENNKITNNTFEGKYKRGAMLVVATSDKLEKTLIEGNIFKDLTALDIELIENSDPKMVRTNRNDRQAIRIGDSHNSLFESQSVVKNNYFDNISGYVGKNGSGEIELISVKASDVTFDGNTIRNSTSMISLRHGHNNTVTNNVILPGNTANSGGIRIYDENHRIENNYIEGTLGKGTYRGGLVLNTGIIDVANGEVLSKDSTEGKTLQKQWTPKDVIVKNNTLVNNTQGIFGSNAVHRVSLTDDTRAETIFPAVDTLFENNLSIAAEANTNAFRQFDGEKFKMVGSEFKNNIFYGQIEGLDEPLPQGISTEKPAMERDEQGLIKAVGTVGATNLTVLTEDMVGSSIEFKS
;
A
#
# COMPACT_ATOMS: atom_id res chain seq x y z
N MET A 1 21.78 2.34 -8.27
CA MET A 1 21.71 0.89 -8.56
C MET A 1 21.53 0.16 -7.24
N GLY A 2 20.85 -0.99 -7.23
CA GLY A 2 20.85 -1.86 -6.06
C GLY A 2 22.19 -2.57 -5.88
N VAL A 3 22.38 -3.26 -4.77
CA VAL A 3 23.53 -4.14 -4.52
C VAL A 3 23.57 -5.26 -5.56
N PHE A 4 22.40 -5.86 -5.84
CA PHE A 4 22.23 -6.92 -6.83
C PHE A 4 21.30 -6.47 -7.95
N GLY A 5 21.70 -6.73 -9.20
CA GLY A 5 20.96 -6.38 -10.41
C GLY A 5 20.66 -7.60 -11.27
N ILE A 6 19.40 -7.79 -11.63
CA ILE A 6 18.92 -8.85 -12.54
C ILE A 6 18.27 -8.14 -13.72
N PHE A 7 18.89 -8.12 -14.90
CA PHE A 7 18.42 -7.29 -16.04
C PHE A 7 18.14 -8.07 -17.33
N GLY A 8 18.40 -9.38 -17.33
CA GLY A 8 18.14 -10.23 -18.48
C GLY A 8 16.68 -10.68 -18.57
N LYS A 9 16.45 -11.74 -19.36
CA LYS A 9 15.16 -12.41 -19.44
C LYS A 9 15.20 -13.78 -18.79
N ASN A 10 14.09 -14.23 -18.21
CA ASN A 10 13.94 -15.57 -17.63
C ASN A 10 14.98 -15.92 -16.54
N ASN A 11 15.50 -14.92 -15.83
CA ASN A 11 16.38 -15.15 -14.69
C ASN A 11 15.57 -15.57 -13.47
N THR A 12 16.21 -16.28 -12.56
CA THR A 12 15.59 -16.68 -11.29
C THR A 12 16.55 -16.41 -10.13
N LEU A 13 16.09 -15.68 -9.11
CA LEU A 13 16.70 -15.65 -7.78
C LEU A 13 15.82 -16.51 -6.88
N ASN A 14 16.37 -17.66 -6.43
CA ASN A 14 15.60 -18.64 -5.67
C ASN A 14 16.34 -19.11 -4.42
N ASN A 15 15.60 -19.39 -3.35
CA ASN A 15 16.11 -20.03 -2.14
C ASN A 15 17.35 -19.34 -1.56
N SER A 16 17.36 -18.01 -1.57
CA SER A 16 18.48 -17.19 -1.09
C SER A 16 18.09 -16.39 0.15
N VAL A 17 19.08 -16.04 0.97
CA VAL A 17 18.88 -15.16 2.13
C VAL A 17 19.75 -13.91 2.00
N ILE A 18 19.12 -12.73 2.10
CA ILE A 18 19.81 -11.45 2.28
C ILE A 18 19.54 -10.99 3.71
N TYR A 19 20.54 -11.15 4.58
CA TYR A 19 20.42 -10.87 6.01
C TYR A 19 21.33 -9.71 6.42
N LYS A 20 20.73 -8.65 6.99
CA LYS A 20 21.40 -7.47 7.54
C LYS A 20 22.48 -6.86 6.63
N PHE A 21 22.28 -6.91 5.32
CA PHE A 21 23.22 -6.41 4.31
C PHE A 21 23.21 -4.88 4.21
N ASN A 22 23.79 -4.19 5.19
CA ASN A 22 23.74 -2.74 5.35
C ASN A 22 25.12 -2.08 5.48
N ASP A 23 26.21 -2.85 5.33
CA ASP A 23 27.58 -2.35 5.50
C ASP A 23 28.11 -1.71 4.21
N TYR A 24 27.81 -0.42 4.07
CA TYR A 24 28.22 0.44 2.97
C TYR A 24 28.27 1.88 3.45
N ASP A 25 29.09 2.71 2.78
CA ASP A 25 29.21 4.14 3.05
C ASP A 25 27.85 4.82 3.05
N TYR A 26 27.56 5.58 4.11
CA TYR A 26 26.24 6.13 4.35
C TYR A 26 26.29 7.57 4.85
N GLU A 27 26.91 8.41 4.03
CA GLU A 27 27.02 9.85 4.26
C GLU A 27 26.09 10.62 3.31
N PRO A 28 25.50 11.75 3.74
CA PRO A 28 24.67 12.56 2.87
C PRO A 28 25.51 13.22 1.76
N ASP A 29 24.91 13.38 0.58
CA ASP A 29 25.54 14.15 -0.50
C ASP A 29 25.62 15.65 -0.16
N ALA A 30 26.23 16.45 -1.06
CA ALA A 30 26.37 17.90 -0.87
C ALA A 30 25.02 18.65 -0.74
N LYS A 31 23.89 18.01 -1.05
CA LYS A 31 22.53 18.54 -0.89
C LYS A 31 21.84 17.99 0.37
N GLY A 32 22.52 17.22 1.21
CA GLY A 32 21.95 16.60 2.41
C GLY A 32 21.15 15.32 2.15
N LYS A 33 21.21 14.73 0.95
CA LYS A 33 20.46 13.51 0.61
C LYS A 33 21.25 12.26 0.98
N TYR A 34 20.68 11.39 1.81
CA TYR A 34 21.29 10.10 2.13
C TYR A 34 21.18 9.11 0.94
N PRO A 35 22.16 8.20 0.78
CA PRO A 35 22.14 7.19 -0.27
C PRO A 35 20.85 6.37 -0.25
N ASN A 36 20.27 6.13 -1.43
CA ASN A 36 19.14 5.22 -1.62
C ASN A 36 19.69 3.91 -2.21
N ILE A 37 20.04 2.97 -1.33
CA ILE A 37 20.63 1.68 -1.70
C ILE A 37 19.57 0.60 -1.59
N ARG A 38 19.27 -0.01 -2.75
CA ARG A 38 18.32 -1.12 -2.86
C ARG A 38 19.06 -2.43 -2.67
N TRP A 39 18.45 -3.48 -2.12
CA TRP A 39 19.11 -4.79 -2.11
C TRP A 39 19.06 -5.45 -3.48
N VAL A 40 17.87 -5.59 -4.07
CA VAL A 40 17.68 -6.21 -5.38
C VAL A 40 17.00 -5.23 -6.32
N THR A 41 17.52 -5.09 -7.54
CA THR A 41 16.84 -4.45 -8.66
C THR A 41 16.64 -5.46 -9.77
N VAL A 42 15.39 -5.69 -10.14
CA VAL A 42 14.98 -6.56 -11.24
C VAL A 42 14.51 -5.68 -12.39
N GLY A 43 15.06 -5.88 -13.57
CA GLY A 43 14.57 -5.35 -14.84
C GLY A 43 14.63 -6.44 -15.90
N GLY A 44 14.23 -6.13 -17.13
CA GLY A 44 14.08 -7.15 -18.16
C GLY A 44 12.76 -7.92 -17.99
N GLU A 45 12.67 -9.14 -18.54
CA GLU A 45 11.38 -9.79 -18.82
C GLU A 45 11.29 -11.21 -18.21
N ASN A 46 10.12 -11.57 -17.67
CA ASN A 46 9.78 -12.91 -17.17
C ASN A 46 10.75 -13.43 -16.10
N ASN A 47 11.29 -12.52 -15.27
CA ASN A 47 12.18 -12.90 -14.18
C ASN A 47 11.38 -13.40 -12.96
N LYS A 48 12.00 -14.26 -12.15
CA LYS A 48 11.38 -14.87 -10.98
C LYS A 48 12.21 -14.61 -9.72
N ILE A 49 11.55 -14.18 -8.66
CA ILE A 49 12.13 -13.99 -7.34
C ILE A 49 11.32 -14.84 -6.38
N THR A 50 11.79 -16.05 -6.09
CA THR A 50 10.99 -17.08 -5.41
C THR A 50 11.66 -17.64 -4.17
N ASN A 51 10.88 -17.90 -3.11
CA ASN A 51 11.39 -18.63 -1.94
C ASN A 51 12.65 -18.00 -1.31
N ASN A 52 12.77 -16.67 -1.30
CA ASN A 52 13.89 -15.98 -0.68
C ASN A 52 13.50 -15.39 0.68
N THR A 53 14.49 -15.11 1.52
CA THR A 53 14.30 -14.36 2.77
C THR A 53 15.10 -13.06 2.73
N PHE A 54 14.42 -11.93 2.85
CA PHE A 54 14.99 -10.59 2.93
C PHE A 54 14.78 -10.04 4.33
N GLU A 55 15.84 -9.98 5.14
CA GLU A 55 15.70 -9.68 6.58
C GLU A 55 16.68 -8.64 7.10
N GLY A 56 16.16 -7.63 7.81
CA GLY A 56 16.98 -6.72 8.60
C GLY A 56 17.59 -5.55 7.81
N LYS A 57 16.90 -5.04 6.79
CA LYS A 57 17.29 -3.78 6.14
C LYS A 57 16.91 -2.62 7.04
N TYR A 58 17.84 -1.69 7.31
CA TYR A 58 17.55 -0.57 8.21
C TYR A 58 18.02 0.81 7.70
N LYS A 59 18.77 0.84 6.59
CA LYS A 59 19.16 2.07 5.89
C LYS A 59 18.21 2.36 4.72
N ARG A 60 18.13 3.63 4.29
CA ARG A 60 17.29 4.08 3.17
C ARG A 60 17.48 3.27 1.88
N GLY A 61 16.38 3.06 1.17
CA GLY A 61 16.26 2.30 -0.09
C GLY A 61 15.38 1.06 0.08
N ALA A 62 14.65 0.69 -0.97
CA ALA A 62 13.76 -0.48 -0.92
C ALA A 62 14.54 -1.81 -0.82
N MET A 63 13.94 -2.86 -0.25
CA MET A 63 14.54 -4.21 -0.33
C MET A 63 14.58 -4.68 -1.78
N LEU A 64 13.44 -4.64 -2.48
CA LEU A 64 13.33 -5.07 -3.87
C LEU A 64 12.68 -3.99 -4.74
N VAL A 65 13.25 -3.75 -5.92
CA VAL A 65 12.66 -2.88 -6.94
C VAL A 65 12.53 -3.65 -8.26
N VAL A 66 11.33 -3.66 -8.84
CA VAL A 66 11.14 -3.96 -10.26
C VAL A 66 11.26 -2.62 -11.01
N ALA A 67 12.26 -2.48 -11.87
CA ALA A 67 12.46 -1.29 -12.70
C ALA A 67 11.60 -1.43 -13.95
N THR A 68 10.63 -0.52 -14.11
CA THR A 68 9.74 -0.53 -15.28
C THR A 68 10.33 0.22 -16.45
N SER A 69 9.93 -0.19 -17.64
CA SER A 69 10.32 0.36 -18.93
C SER A 69 9.11 0.46 -19.86
N ASP A 70 9.34 0.83 -21.12
CA ASP A 70 8.34 0.76 -22.20
C ASP A 70 8.07 -0.68 -22.70
N LYS A 71 8.67 -1.69 -22.05
CA LYS A 71 8.49 -3.12 -22.31
C LYS A 71 7.89 -3.79 -21.10
N LEU A 72 7.07 -4.82 -21.32
CA LEU A 72 6.49 -5.63 -20.24
C LEU A 72 7.57 -6.34 -19.43
N GLU A 73 7.54 -6.25 -18.10
CA GLU A 73 8.48 -6.98 -17.24
C GLU A 73 8.00 -8.38 -16.86
N LYS A 74 6.71 -8.56 -16.53
CA LYS A 74 6.13 -9.84 -16.10
C LYS A 74 6.94 -10.53 -15.00
N THR A 75 7.45 -9.76 -14.04
CA THR A 75 8.25 -10.32 -12.95
C THR A 75 7.34 -11.03 -11.96
N LEU A 76 7.68 -12.28 -11.60
CA LEU A 76 7.00 -13.04 -10.56
C LEU A 76 7.79 -12.93 -9.25
N ILE A 77 7.15 -12.44 -8.19
CA ILE A 77 7.69 -12.36 -6.83
C ILE A 77 6.79 -13.23 -5.95
N GLU A 78 7.24 -14.45 -5.64
CA GLU A 78 6.39 -15.46 -5.01
C GLU A 78 7.05 -16.20 -3.85
N GLY A 79 6.29 -16.44 -2.78
CA GLY A 79 6.76 -17.31 -1.70
C GLY A 79 7.97 -16.77 -0.95
N ASN A 80 8.20 -15.45 -0.93
CA ASN A 80 9.32 -14.85 -0.21
C ASN A 80 8.91 -14.40 1.21
N ILE A 81 9.90 -14.28 2.08
CA ILE A 81 9.79 -13.57 3.37
C ILE A 81 10.45 -12.19 3.22
N PHE A 82 9.75 -11.15 3.63
CA PHE A 82 10.30 -9.81 3.86
C PHE A 82 10.11 -9.47 5.33
N LYS A 83 11.21 -9.27 6.07
CA LYS A 83 11.17 -9.17 7.52
C LYS A 83 12.10 -8.10 8.06
N ASP A 84 11.68 -7.44 9.15
CA ASP A 84 12.50 -6.50 9.91
C ASP A 84 13.10 -5.38 9.02
N LEU A 85 12.29 -4.87 8.08
CA LEU A 85 12.59 -3.62 7.39
C LEU A 85 12.32 -2.48 8.37
N THR A 86 13.38 -1.92 8.95
CA THR A 86 13.28 -0.88 9.97
C THR A 86 13.89 0.44 9.46
N ALA A 87 13.90 1.47 10.31
CA ALA A 87 14.60 2.71 10.06
C ALA A 87 15.53 3.05 11.23
N LEU A 88 16.54 2.22 11.49
CA LEU A 88 17.49 2.49 12.58
C LEU A 88 18.38 3.72 12.30
N ASP A 89 18.54 4.11 11.03
CA ASP A 89 19.23 5.32 10.61
C ASP A 89 18.36 6.59 10.73
N ILE A 90 17.16 6.50 11.31
CA ILE A 90 16.20 7.59 11.23
C ILE A 90 16.55 8.76 12.13
N GLU A 91 17.17 8.52 13.29
CA GLU A 91 17.64 9.59 14.18
C GLU A 91 18.70 10.44 13.47
N LEU A 92 19.61 9.79 12.73
CA LEU A 92 20.58 10.45 11.87
C LEU A 92 19.89 11.33 10.80
N ILE A 93 18.78 10.85 10.24
CA ILE A 93 17.99 11.62 9.27
C ILE A 93 17.22 12.76 9.93
N GLU A 94 16.61 12.56 11.10
CA GLU A 94 15.86 13.62 11.81
C GLU A 94 16.77 14.77 12.23
N ASN A 95 18.04 14.48 12.52
CA ASN A 95 19.07 15.46 12.88
C ASN A 95 19.84 16.02 11.66
N SER A 96 19.48 15.64 10.44
CA SER A 96 20.09 16.15 9.20
C SER A 96 19.44 17.46 8.71
N ASP A 97 19.85 17.96 7.53
CA ASP A 97 19.27 19.17 6.93
C ASP A 97 17.73 19.11 6.94
N PRO A 98 17.04 20.03 7.64
CA PRO A 98 15.57 20.07 7.73
C PRO A 98 14.86 20.02 6.38
N LYS A 99 15.46 20.59 5.31
CA LYS A 99 14.89 20.59 3.95
C LYS A 99 14.84 19.19 3.33
N MET A 100 15.68 18.26 3.80
CA MET A 100 15.83 16.93 3.24
C MET A 100 15.22 15.82 4.08
N VAL A 101 14.80 16.11 5.31
CA VAL A 101 14.19 15.13 6.23
C VAL A 101 13.04 14.37 5.55
N ARG A 102 12.09 15.06 4.90
CA ARG A 102 10.96 14.40 4.19
C ARG A 102 11.43 13.47 3.06
N THR A 103 12.45 13.89 2.33
CA THR A 103 13.03 13.11 1.22
C THR A 103 13.79 11.88 1.73
N ASN A 104 14.52 12.02 2.84
CA ASN A 104 15.36 10.97 3.41
C ASN A 104 14.55 9.92 4.21
N ARG A 105 13.36 10.29 4.72
CA ARG A 105 12.41 9.36 5.34
C ARG A 105 11.69 8.44 4.35
N ASN A 106 11.61 8.85 3.08
CA ASN A 106 10.97 8.11 1.99
C ASN A 106 11.96 7.12 1.32
N ASP A 107 11.44 6.29 0.42
CA ASP A 107 12.13 5.22 -0.30
C ASP A 107 12.55 4.06 0.61
N ARG A 108 11.65 3.57 1.49
CA ARG A 108 11.93 2.43 2.39
C ARG A 108 10.91 1.31 2.24
N GLN A 109 10.52 1.00 1.02
CA GLN A 109 9.54 -0.05 0.73
C GLN A 109 10.16 -1.44 0.88
N ALA A 110 9.36 -2.44 1.24
CA ALA A 110 9.76 -3.83 1.02
C ALA A 110 9.87 -4.08 -0.49
N ILE A 111 8.84 -3.68 -1.24
CA ILE A 111 8.80 -3.82 -2.70
C ILE A 111 8.40 -2.50 -3.34
N ARG A 112 9.08 -2.12 -4.42
CA ARG A 112 8.59 -1.11 -5.36
C ARG A 112 8.51 -1.67 -6.76
N ILE A 113 7.38 -1.48 -7.44
CA ILE A 113 7.22 -1.87 -8.85
C ILE A 113 7.10 -0.59 -9.67
N GLY A 114 8.14 -0.29 -10.43
CA GLY A 114 8.25 0.89 -11.28
C GLY A 114 8.68 2.17 -10.55
N ASP A 115 8.43 3.28 -11.22
CA ASP A 115 8.60 4.64 -10.73
C ASP A 115 7.62 5.60 -11.41
N SER A 116 7.58 6.85 -10.95
CA SER A 116 6.62 7.84 -11.43
C SER A 116 6.77 8.23 -12.90
N HIS A 117 7.93 8.07 -13.54
CA HIS A 117 8.10 8.47 -14.95
C HIS A 117 7.53 7.41 -15.91
N ASN A 118 7.56 6.15 -15.48
CA ASN A 118 7.15 4.99 -16.26
C ASN A 118 5.86 4.37 -15.72
N SER A 119 5.10 5.10 -14.89
CA SER A 119 3.99 4.53 -14.14
C SER A 119 2.79 4.14 -14.99
N LEU A 120 2.64 4.74 -16.17
CA LEU A 120 1.55 4.42 -17.09
C LEU A 120 1.83 3.18 -17.93
N PHE A 121 3.09 2.70 -17.97
CA PHE A 121 3.41 1.45 -18.66
C PHE A 121 2.93 0.25 -17.86
N GLU A 122 2.42 -0.73 -18.59
CA GLU A 122 2.03 -2.02 -18.02
C GLU A 122 3.28 -2.79 -17.58
N SER A 123 3.23 -3.36 -16.38
CA SER A 123 4.29 -4.27 -15.93
C SER A 123 3.86 -5.72 -16.00
N GLN A 124 2.57 -6.02 -15.77
CA GLN A 124 2.06 -7.40 -15.64
C GLN A 124 2.84 -8.25 -14.62
N SER A 125 3.53 -7.58 -13.69
CA SER A 125 4.27 -8.23 -12.61
C SER A 125 3.29 -8.71 -11.55
N VAL A 126 3.63 -9.83 -10.91
CA VAL A 126 2.78 -10.50 -9.92
C VAL A 126 3.55 -10.66 -8.63
N VAL A 127 2.99 -10.15 -7.54
CA VAL A 127 3.48 -10.32 -6.17
C VAL A 127 2.49 -11.17 -5.42
N LYS A 128 2.80 -12.46 -5.26
CA LYS A 128 1.86 -13.41 -4.70
C LYS A 128 2.43 -14.30 -3.61
N ASN A 129 1.59 -14.68 -2.66
CA ASN A 129 1.95 -15.63 -1.61
C ASN A 129 3.24 -15.26 -0.86
N ASN A 130 3.50 -13.97 -0.60
CA ASN A 130 4.66 -13.54 0.20
C ASN A 130 4.22 -13.25 1.64
N TYR A 131 5.15 -13.46 2.58
CA TYR A 131 4.97 -13.12 3.99
C TYR A 131 5.78 -11.86 4.33
N PHE A 132 5.10 -10.86 4.89
CA PHE A 132 5.71 -9.60 5.35
C PHE A 132 5.53 -9.47 6.86
N ASP A 133 6.62 -9.24 7.59
CA ASP A 133 6.55 -9.03 9.04
C ASP A 133 7.47 -7.90 9.49
N ASN A 134 7.00 -7.12 10.45
CA ASN A 134 7.72 -5.98 11.00
C ASN A 134 8.30 -5.05 9.91
N ILE A 135 7.48 -4.72 8.91
CA ILE A 135 7.84 -3.71 7.92
C ILE A 135 7.48 -2.33 8.50
N SER A 136 8.51 -1.70 9.05
CA SER A 136 8.45 -0.52 9.88
C SER A 136 9.13 0.66 9.21
N GLY A 137 8.33 1.50 8.53
CA GLY A 137 8.78 2.78 7.97
C GLY A 137 9.09 3.88 9.01
N TYR A 138 9.07 3.56 10.30
CA TYR A 138 9.22 4.46 11.47
C TYR A 138 8.08 5.47 11.69
N VAL A 139 7.87 5.83 12.96
CA VAL A 139 7.03 6.93 13.42
C VAL A 139 7.86 7.73 14.41
N GLY A 140 8.32 8.90 13.98
CA GLY A 140 9.20 9.73 14.77
C GLY A 140 8.54 10.89 15.46
N LYS A 141 9.38 11.64 16.18
CA LYS A 141 8.98 12.87 16.88
C LYS A 141 8.33 13.87 15.91
N ASN A 142 8.78 13.88 14.64
CA ASN A 142 8.29 14.81 13.61
C ASN A 142 7.42 14.12 12.52
N GLY A 143 6.76 13.00 12.84
CA GLY A 143 5.77 12.36 11.96
C GLY A 143 6.10 10.95 11.47
N SER A 144 5.16 10.37 10.73
CA SER A 144 5.29 9.05 10.11
C SER A 144 6.37 9.06 9.01
N GLY A 145 7.28 8.09 9.06
CA GLY A 145 8.21 7.80 7.96
C GLY A 145 7.50 7.05 6.82
N GLU A 146 8.16 6.06 6.22
CA GLU A 146 7.66 5.37 5.02
C GLU A 146 6.28 4.72 5.26
N ILE A 147 5.29 5.17 4.51
CA ILE A 147 3.91 4.70 4.62
C ILE A 147 3.65 3.53 3.67
N GLU A 148 4.50 3.33 2.66
CA GLU A 148 4.33 2.34 1.61
C GLU A 148 5.14 1.08 1.93
N LEU A 149 4.46 -0.01 2.29
CA LEU A 149 5.06 -1.35 2.42
C LEU A 149 5.41 -1.87 1.03
N ILE A 150 4.43 -1.79 0.14
CA ILE A 150 4.58 -1.95 -1.30
C ILE A 150 4.21 -0.63 -1.95
N SER A 151 5.04 -0.12 -2.85
CA SER A 151 4.73 1.03 -3.68
C SER A 151 4.61 0.61 -5.13
N VAL A 152 3.37 0.57 -5.62
CA VAL A 152 3.03 0.26 -7.01
C VAL A 152 3.06 1.54 -7.80
N LYS A 153 3.96 1.61 -8.76
CA LYS A 153 4.21 2.76 -9.63
C LYS A 153 4.29 2.27 -11.08
N ALA A 154 3.28 1.50 -11.48
CA ALA A 154 3.15 0.83 -12.76
C ALA A 154 1.68 0.41 -12.96
N SER A 155 1.30 0.08 -14.19
CA SER A 155 -0.02 -0.46 -14.50
C SER A 155 -0.04 -1.99 -14.54
N ASP A 156 -1.22 -2.58 -14.38
CA ASP A 156 -1.49 -4.02 -14.54
C ASP A 156 -0.67 -4.93 -13.61
N VAL A 157 -0.37 -4.48 -12.41
CA VAL A 157 0.31 -5.27 -11.37
C VAL A 157 -0.72 -6.01 -10.53
N THR A 158 -0.43 -7.28 -10.21
CA THR A 158 -1.28 -8.11 -9.34
C THR A 158 -0.60 -8.37 -7.99
N PHE A 159 -1.34 -8.13 -6.90
CA PHE A 159 -0.98 -8.48 -5.53
C PHE A 159 -1.97 -9.50 -4.98
N ASP A 160 -1.54 -10.74 -4.83
CA ASP A 160 -2.45 -11.87 -4.58
C ASP A 160 -2.01 -12.75 -3.40
N GLY A 161 -2.87 -12.96 -2.40
CA GLY A 161 -2.63 -13.99 -1.38
C GLY A 161 -1.46 -13.72 -0.43
N ASN A 162 -1.03 -12.46 -0.28
CA ASN A 162 0.06 -12.13 0.64
C ASN A 162 -0.45 -12.00 2.09
N THR A 163 0.41 -12.31 3.06
CA THR A 163 0.13 -12.07 4.49
C THR A 163 1.04 -10.98 5.03
N ILE A 164 0.45 -9.97 5.65
CA ILE A 164 1.17 -8.82 6.24
C ILE A 164 0.89 -8.79 7.74
N ARG A 165 1.94 -8.88 8.55
CA ARG A 165 1.87 -8.82 10.02
C ARG A 165 2.75 -7.72 10.58
N ASN A 166 2.37 -7.26 11.77
CA ASN A 166 3.12 -6.32 12.62
C ASN A 166 3.76 -5.12 11.88
N SER A 167 3.12 -4.62 10.83
CA SER A 167 3.72 -3.64 9.92
C SER A 167 3.05 -2.27 10.06
N THR A 168 3.86 -1.22 10.05
CA THR A 168 3.38 0.18 10.12
C THR A 168 3.09 0.77 8.73
N SER A 169 3.20 -0.02 7.67
CA SER A 169 3.17 0.45 6.28
C SER A 169 2.10 -0.32 5.50
N MET A 170 1.64 0.24 4.37
CA MET A 170 0.45 -0.21 3.64
C MET A 170 0.76 -0.64 2.21
N ILE A 171 -0.12 -1.44 1.60
CA ILE A 171 -0.12 -1.63 0.15
C ILE A 171 -0.54 -0.29 -0.48
N SER A 172 0.34 0.31 -1.28
CA SER A 172 0.14 1.63 -1.88
C SER A 172 0.04 1.51 -3.40
N LEU A 173 -1.17 1.61 -3.93
CA LEU A 173 -1.38 1.85 -5.36
C LEU A 173 -1.08 3.32 -5.61
N ARG A 174 0.19 3.61 -5.86
CA ARG A 174 0.73 4.97 -5.80
C ARG A 174 0.68 5.68 -7.15
N HIS A 175 1.04 4.97 -8.22
CA HIS A 175 0.92 5.45 -9.59
C HIS A 175 0.59 4.29 -10.56
N GLY A 176 -0.12 4.59 -11.65
CA GLY A 176 -0.46 3.62 -12.70
C GLY A 176 -1.83 2.98 -12.49
N HIS A 177 -2.40 2.40 -13.55
CA HIS A 177 -3.81 2.00 -13.62
C HIS A 177 -3.99 0.47 -13.57
N ASN A 178 -5.24 -0.01 -13.47
CA ASN A 178 -5.61 -1.42 -13.67
C ASN A 178 -4.97 -2.43 -12.70
N ASN A 179 -4.36 -1.95 -11.61
CA ASN A 179 -3.77 -2.83 -10.60
C ASN A 179 -4.84 -3.62 -9.83
N THR A 180 -4.52 -4.87 -9.50
CA THR A 180 -5.40 -5.79 -8.74
C THR A 180 -4.76 -6.13 -7.41
N VAL A 181 -5.50 -5.95 -6.30
CA VAL A 181 -5.10 -6.32 -4.94
C VAL A 181 -6.16 -7.29 -4.41
N THR A 182 -5.80 -8.57 -4.33
CA THR A 182 -6.76 -9.64 -4.01
C THR A 182 -6.25 -10.67 -3.02
N ASN A 183 -7.16 -11.27 -2.26
CA ASN A 183 -6.90 -12.38 -1.34
C ASN A 183 -5.85 -12.11 -0.24
N ASN A 184 -5.48 -10.84 0.01
CA ASN A 184 -4.44 -10.53 1.00
C ASN A 184 -5.01 -10.55 2.42
N VAL A 185 -4.20 -11.00 3.39
CA VAL A 185 -4.53 -11.01 4.82
C VAL A 185 -3.62 -10.02 5.54
N ILE A 186 -4.20 -9.01 6.20
CA ILE A 186 -3.48 -7.95 6.89
C ILE A 186 -3.84 -7.96 8.38
N LEU A 187 -2.88 -8.39 9.21
CA LEU A 187 -3.01 -8.65 10.65
C LEU A 187 -1.92 -7.89 11.44
N PRO A 188 -2.04 -6.56 11.60
CA PRO A 188 -1.05 -5.75 12.31
C PRO A 188 -0.94 -6.01 13.82
N GLY A 189 -1.89 -6.71 14.42
CA GLY A 189 -1.95 -6.88 15.88
C GLY A 189 -1.99 -5.51 16.59
N ASN A 190 -1.11 -5.32 17.57
CA ASN A 190 -1.05 -4.06 18.35
C ASN A 190 -0.14 -2.99 17.71
N THR A 191 0.20 -3.13 16.42
CA THR A 191 1.14 -2.23 15.75
C THR A 191 0.51 -0.86 15.54
N ALA A 192 1.00 0.14 16.28
CA ALA A 192 0.58 1.53 16.14
C ALA A 192 0.86 2.04 14.71
N ASN A 193 -0.01 2.92 14.21
CA ASN A 193 0.10 3.47 12.86
C ASN A 193 0.02 2.45 11.72
N SER A 194 -0.37 1.20 11.98
CA SER A 194 -0.67 0.21 10.95
C SER A 194 -1.81 0.65 10.03
N GLY A 195 -1.89 0.04 8.85
CA GLY A 195 -2.98 0.24 7.91
C GLY A 195 -3.04 -0.92 6.93
N GLY A 196 -4.00 -0.89 6.01
CA GLY A 196 -4.17 -1.92 5.00
C GLY A 196 -3.75 -1.45 3.61
N ILE A 197 -4.69 -0.93 2.84
CA ILE A 197 -4.55 -0.59 1.42
C ILE A 197 -4.83 0.88 1.21
N ARG A 198 -4.00 1.59 0.43
CA ARG A 198 -4.26 2.97 0.00
C ARG A 198 -4.19 3.12 -1.51
N ILE A 199 -5.08 3.95 -2.05
CA ILE A 199 -5.39 3.96 -3.48
C ILE A 199 -5.29 5.38 -4.02
N TYR A 200 -4.50 5.55 -5.08
CA TYR A 200 -4.56 6.62 -6.07
C TYR A 200 -4.94 6.00 -7.42
N ASP A 201 -5.04 6.82 -8.47
CA ASP A 201 -5.15 6.34 -9.86
C ASP A 201 -6.41 5.49 -10.16
N GLU A 202 -6.50 5.00 -11.39
CA GLU A 202 -7.76 4.54 -11.99
C GLU A 202 -7.87 3.01 -12.18
N ASN A 203 -9.12 2.53 -12.24
CA ASN A 203 -9.49 1.18 -12.69
C ASN A 203 -8.96 0.03 -11.80
N HIS A 204 -8.71 0.32 -10.53
CA HIS A 204 -8.19 -0.68 -9.59
C HIS A 204 -9.26 -1.66 -9.12
N ARG A 205 -8.84 -2.92 -8.90
CA ARG A 205 -9.67 -3.98 -8.33
C ARG A 205 -9.14 -4.37 -6.96
N ILE A 206 -9.91 -4.09 -5.92
CA ILE A 206 -9.60 -4.40 -4.53
C ILE A 206 -10.60 -5.43 -4.06
N GLU A 207 -10.22 -6.71 -4.14
CA GLU A 207 -11.18 -7.81 -4.06
C GLU A 207 -10.80 -8.85 -3.01
N ASN A 208 -11.76 -9.35 -2.23
CA ASN A 208 -11.55 -10.50 -1.34
C ASN A 208 -10.38 -10.34 -0.34
N ASN A 209 -10.05 -9.13 0.12
CA ASN A 209 -8.99 -8.92 1.12
C ASN A 209 -9.56 -8.94 2.55
N TYR A 210 -8.75 -9.40 3.50
CA TYR A 210 -9.08 -9.41 4.94
C TYR A 210 -8.16 -8.47 5.72
N ILE A 211 -8.74 -7.53 6.47
CA ILE A 211 -7.99 -6.50 7.20
C ILE A 211 -8.57 -6.33 8.61
N GLU A 212 -7.82 -6.72 9.63
CA GLU A 212 -8.29 -6.71 11.03
C GLU A 212 -7.39 -5.89 11.95
N GLY A 213 -7.99 -4.97 12.71
CA GLY A 213 -7.32 -4.33 13.84
C GLY A 213 -6.29 -3.26 13.47
N THR A 214 -6.40 -2.58 12.33
CA THR A 214 -5.48 -1.47 12.02
C THR A 214 -5.68 -0.29 12.99
N LEU A 215 -4.56 0.27 13.46
CA LEU A 215 -4.52 1.32 14.48
C LEU A 215 -4.10 2.69 13.93
N GLY A 216 -3.80 2.79 12.64
CA GLY A 216 -3.39 4.03 12.00
C GLY A 216 -4.52 5.04 11.90
N LYS A 217 -4.18 6.28 12.28
CA LYS A 217 -5.04 7.45 12.14
C LYS A 217 -4.43 8.47 11.19
N GLY A 218 -5.24 9.42 10.74
CA GLY A 218 -4.82 10.57 9.96
C GLY A 218 -5.37 10.52 8.54
N THR A 219 -4.75 11.29 7.65
CA THR A 219 -5.30 11.53 6.31
C THR A 219 -4.94 10.46 5.29
N TYR A 220 -4.06 9.52 5.64
CA TYR A 220 -3.53 8.56 4.68
C TYR A 220 -3.61 7.10 5.16
N ARG A 221 -4.04 6.84 6.40
CA ARG A 221 -4.02 5.51 7.04
C ARG A 221 -5.43 5.06 7.40
N GLY A 222 -5.67 3.76 7.24
CA GLY A 222 -6.92 3.08 7.55
C GLY A 222 -6.86 1.64 7.03
N GLY A 223 -7.95 0.90 7.14
CA GLY A 223 -8.07 -0.43 6.57
C GLY A 223 -8.03 -0.37 5.04
N LEU A 224 -8.90 0.44 4.45
CA LEU A 224 -8.93 0.69 3.00
C LEU A 224 -9.15 2.19 2.75
N VAL A 225 -8.18 2.83 2.09
CA VAL A 225 -8.13 4.29 1.92
C VAL A 225 -8.21 4.67 0.45
N LEU A 226 -9.26 5.41 0.10
CA LEU A 226 -9.35 6.14 -1.16
C LEU A 226 -8.78 7.54 -0.93
N ASN A 227 -7.57 7.78 -1.44
CA ASN A 227 -6.91 9.08 -1.26
C ASN A 227 -7.66 10.17 -2.04
N THR A 228 -7.51 11.41 -1.61
CA THR A 228 -7.75 12.57 -2.50
C THR A 228 -6.64 12.66 -3.53
N GLY A 229 -6.87 13.30 -4.68
CA GLY A 229 -5.82 13.70 -5.62
C GLY A 229 -5.82 15.21 -5.89
N ILE A 230 -5.08 15.63 -6.91
CA ILE A 230 -4.94 17.05 -7.31
C ILE A 230 -5.55 17.37 -8.67
N ILE A 231 -6.16 16.37 -9.33
CA ILE A 231 -6.74 16.50 -10.68
C ILE A 231 -8.23 16.15 -10.71
N ASP A 232 -8.97 16.86 -11.56
CA ASP A 232 -10.40 16.67 -11.75
C ASP A 232 -10.70 15.53 -12.74
N VAL A 233 -10.57 14.29 -12.25
CA VAL A 233 -10.77 13.09 -13.07
C VAL A 233 -12.22 12.90 -13.54
N ALA A 234 -13.19 13.51 -12.85
CA ALA A 234 -14.59 13.52 -13.27
C ALA A 234 -14.78 14.31 -14.57
N ASN A 235 -13.94 15.32 -14.80
CA ASN A 235 -13.91 16.12 -16.03
C ASN A 235 -12.76 15.72 -16.97
N GLY A 236 -12.15 14.55 -16.77
CA GLY A 236 -11.15 13.97 -17.67
C GLY A 236 -9.74 14.57 -17.55
N GLU A 237 -9.42 15.28 -16.46
CA GLU A 237 -8.04 15.70 -16.22
C GLU A 237 -7.11 14.51 -15.97
N VAL A 238 -5.86 14.63 -16.43
CA VAL A 238 -4.82 13.61 -16.29
C VAL A 238 -3.52 14.23 -15.78
N LEU A 239 -2.67 13.42 -15.15
CA LEU A 239 -1.27 13.80 -14.94
C LEU A 239 -0.47 13.52 -16.21
N SER A 240 0.50 14.39 -16.52
CA SER A 240 1.36 14.23 -17.69
C SER A 240 2.81 14.54 -17.37
N LYS A 241 3.75 13.79 -17.96
CA LYS A 241 5.20 14.05 -17.80
C LYS A 241 5.58 15.46 -18.28
N ASP A 242 4.83 16.00 -19.24
CA ASP A 242 5.10 17.27 -19.91
C ASP A 242 4.29 18.43 -19.30
N SER A 243 3.60 18.22 -18.18
CA SER A 243 2.79 19.26 -17.53
C SER A 243 3.67 20.42 -17.00
N THR A 244 3.35 21.64 -17.42
CA THR A 244 3.96 22.89 -16.93
C THR A 244 3.22 23.52 -15.75
N GLU A 245 2.02 23.01 -15.41
CA GLU A 245 1.14 23.54 -14.36
C GLU A 245 1.31 22.79 -13.02
N GLY A 246 2.39 22.02 -12.89
CA GLY A 246 2.66 21.24 -11.69
C GLY A 246 1.89 19.92 -11.57
N LYS A 247 1.08 19.54 -12.57
CA LYS A 247 0.33 18.27 -12.65
C LYS A 247 1.15 17.15 -13.32
N THR A 248 2.38 16.94 -12.84
CA THR A 248 3.28 15.91 -13.39
C THR A 248 2.98 14.50 -12.90
N LEU A 249 3.46 13.46 -13.58
CA LEU A 249 3.23 12.05 -13.18
C LEU A 249 3.69 11.70 -11.76
N GLN A 250 4.57 12.50 -11.15
CA GLN A 250 5.00 12.31 -9.76
C GLN A 250 3.94 12.74 -8.72
N LYS A 251 2.87 13.41 -9.15
CA LYS A 251 1.83 13.95 -8.27
C LYS A 251 0.76 12.92 -7.92
N GLN A 252 -0.36 13.38 -7.37
CA GLN A 252 -1.42 12.57 -6.80
C GLN A 252 -2.58 12.49 -7.79
N TRP A 253 -2.69 11.36 -8.49
CA TRP A 253 -3.80 11.11 -9.40
C TRP A 253 -5.03 10.73 -8.59
N THR A 254 -6.12 11.46 -8.76
CA THR A 254 -7.37 11.23 -8.01
C THR A 254 -7.96 9.87 -8.36
N PRO A 255 -8.33 9.01 -7.38
CA PRO A 255 -8.89 7.70 -7.70
C PRO A 255 -10.16 7.80 -8.54
N LYS A 256 -10.27 6.97 -9.58
CA LYS A 256 -11.47 6.84 -10.41
C LYS A 256 -11.75 5.39 -10.80
N ASP A 257 -13.01 5.00 -10.94
CA ASP A 257 -13.40 3.67 -11.45
C ASP A 257 -12.83 2.51 -10.62
N VAL A 258 -12.76 2.69 -9.29
CA VAL A 258 -12.23 1.67 -8.38
C VAL A 258 -13.32 0.67 -8.01
N ILE A 259 -13.03 -0.62 -8.10
CA ILE A 259 -13.90 -1.70 -7.63
C ILE A 259 -13.40 -2.16 -6.25
N VAL A 260 -14.26 -2.06 -5.25
CA VAL A 260 -14.04 -2.57 -3.89
C VAL A 260 -15.06 -3.66 -3.62
N LYS A 261 -14.66 -4.93 -3.74
CA LYS A 261 -15.60 -6.06 -3.73
C LYS A 261 -15.22 -7.18 -2.78
N ASN A 262 -16.20 -7.74 -2.07
CA ASN A 262 -16.02 -8.91 -1.19
C ASN A 262 -14.91 -8.74 -0.13
N ASN A 263 -14.56 -7.52 0.30
CA ASN A 263 -13.53 -7.35 1.33
C ASN A 263 -14.13 -7.50 2.74
N THR A 264 -13.35 -8.04 3.67
CA THR A 264 -13.67 -8.07 5.11
C THR A 264 -12.75 -7.13 5.87
N LEU A 265 -13.33 -6.14 6.54
CA LEU A 265 -12.64 -5.20 7.43
C LEU A 265 -13.20 -5.36 8.84
N VAL A 266 -12.34 -5.62 9.84
CA VAL A 266 -12.78 -5.86 11.22
C VAL A 266 -12.04 -4.94 12.19
N ASN A 267 -12.79 -4.17 12.97
CA ASN A 267 -12.33 -3.34 14.08
C ASN A 267 -11.12 -2.46 13.72
N ASN A 268 -11.19 -1.85 12.55
CA ASN A 268 -10.19 -0.90 12.09
C ASN A 268 -10.51 0.49 12.65
N THR A 269 -9.49 1.18 13.16
CA THR A 269 -9.63 2.54 13.68
C THR A 269 -10.20 3.51 12.64
N GLN A 270 -9.84 3.29 11.38
CA GLN A 270 -10.48 3.87 10.20
C GLN A 270 -10.75 2.71 9.25
N GLY A 271 -12.02 2.35 9.02
CA GLY A 271 -12.42 1.22 8.19
C GLY A 271 -12.22 1.48 6.70
N ILE A 272 -13.32 1.52 5.94
CA ILE A 272 -13.31 2.10 4.59
C ILE A 272 -13.25 3.62 4.74
N PHE A 273 -12.28 4.26 4.09
CA PHE A 273 -11.92 5.64 4.37
C PHE A 273 -11.76 6.48 3.10
N GLY A 274 -12.67 7.43 2.91
CA GLY A 274 -12.48 8.58 2.02
C GLY A 274 -11.57 9.60 2.69
N SER A 275 -10.34 9.73 2.21
CA SER A 275 -9.32 10.56 2.85
C SER A 275 -9.64 12.06 2.74
N ASN A 276 -9.14 12.86 3.69
CA ASN A 276 -9.10 14.33 3.62
C ASN A 276 -7.68 14.89 3.45
N ALA A 277 -6.80 14.14 2.79
CA ALA A 277 -5.44 14.56 2.58
C ALA A 277 -5.36 15.90 1.83
N VAL A 278 -4.45 16.75 2.30
CA VAL A 278 -4.04 17.95 1.58
C VAL A 278 -2.62 17.72 1.11
N HIS A 279 -2.40 17.89 -0.19
CA HIS A 279 -1.13 17.61 -0.82
C HIS A 279 -0.20 18.81 -0.81
N ARG A 280 1.10 18.54 -0.90
CA ARG A 280 2.15 19.55 -1.04
C ARG A 280 2.68 19.51 -2.46
N VAL A 281 3.22 20.63 -2.94
CA VAL A 281 3.81 20.73 -4.27
C VAL A 281 4.87 19.65 -4.46
N SER A 282 5.77 19.41 -3.50
CA SER A 282 6.71 18.28 -3.60
C SER A 282 7.21 17.78 -2.23
N LEU A 283 8.23 16.92 -2.24
CA LEU A 283 8.93 16.52 -1.01
C LEU A 283 9.86 17.61 -0.47
N THR A 284 10.28 18.56 -1.31
CA THR A 284 11.19 19.67 -0.96
C THR A 284 10.52 21.04 -1.00
N ASP A 285 9.24 21.10 -1.41
CA ASP A 285 8.40 22.29 -1.42
C ASP A 285 7.13 22.00 -0.61
N ASP A 286 6.98 22.72 0.50
CA ASP A 286 5.92 22.53 1.48
C ASP A 286 4.64 23.32 1.19
N THR A 287 4.62 24.09 0.10
CA THR A 287 3.43 24.80 -0.38
C THR A 287 2.29 23.81 -0.63
N ARG A 288 1.08 24.14 -0.19
CA ARG A 288 -0.10 23.28 -0.38
C ARG A 288 -0.57 23.34 -1.84
N ALA A 289 -0.98 22.21 -2.39
CA ALA A 289 -1.68 22.17 -3.66
C ALA A 289 -2.99 22.98 -3.54
N GLU A 290 -3.29 23.78 -4.56
CA GLU A 290 -4.45 24.67 -4.57
C GLU A 290 -5.77 23.89 -4.75
N THR A 291 -5.71 22.81 -5.55
CA THR A 291 -6.85 21.95 -5.86
C THR A 291 -6.71 20.59 -5.20
N ILE A 292 -7.82 20.11 -4.64
CA ILE A 292 -7.94 18.79 -4.02
C ILE A 292 -9.26 18.18 -4.50
N PHE A 293 -9.22 16.93 -4.95
CA PHE A 293 -10.39 16.22 -5.44
C PHE A 293 -10.56 14.88 -4.70
N PRO A 294 -11.81 14.49 -4.38
CA PRO A 294 -12.11 13.21 -3.76
C PRO A 294 -12.16 12.09 -4.81
N ALA A 295 -12.19 10.83 -4.37
CA ALA A 295 -12.36 9.71 -5.27
C ALA A 295 -13.69 9.77 -6.03
N VAL A 296 -13.68 9.26 -7.26
CA VAL A 296 -14.78 9.31 -8.22
C VAL A 296 -15.16 7.88 -8.63
N ASP A 297 -16.45 7.62 -8.82
CA ASP A 297 -17.01 6.40 -9.42
C ASP A 297 -16.48 5.09 -8.81
N THR A 298 -16.47 5.00 -7.47
CA THR A 298 -16.11 3.76 -6.77
C THR A 298 -17.33 2.84 -6.61
N LEU A 299 -17.20 1.59 -7.01
CA LEU A 299 -18.18 0.54 -6.72
C LEU A 299 -17.80 -0.18 -5.42
N PHE A 300 -18.67 -0.11 -4.41
CA PHE A 300 -18.61 -0.95 -3.21
C PHE A 300 -19.63 -2.08 -3.31
N GLU A 301 -19.17 -3.31 -3.45
CA GLU A 301 -20.05 -4.49 -3.58
C GLU A 301 -19.71 -5.60 -2.58
N ASN A 302 -20.71 -6.14 -1.87
CA ASN A 302 -20.56 -7.30 -0.99
C ASN A 302 -19.47 -7.16 0.09
N ASN A 303 -19.12 -5.95 0.51
CA ASN A 303 -18.10 -5.77 1.55
C ASN A 303 -18.72 -5.96 2.94
N LEU A 304 -17.91 -6.54 3.85
CA LEU A 304 -18.20 -6.62 5.27
C LEU A 304 -17.26 -5.68 6.01
N SER A 305 -17.77 -4.62 6.62
CA SER A 305 -16.98 -3.71 7.45
C SER A 305 -17.60 -3.62 8.84
N ILE A 306 -16.85 -4.07 9.84
CA ILE A 306 -17.28 -4.23 11.23
C ILE A 306 -16.50 -3.28 12.12
N ALA A 307 -17.21 -2.47 12.89
CA ALA A 307 -16.70 -1.59 13.93
C ALA A 307 -17.44 -1.87 15.24
N ALA A 308 -17.13 -3.01 15.85
CA ALA A 308 -17.73 -3.46 17.11
C ALA A 308 -16.97 -2.95 18.34
N GLU A 309 -15.74 -2.46 18.16
CA GLU A 309 -14.88 -1.95 19.22
C GLU A 309 -14.89 -0.42 19.31
N ALA A 310 -14.59 0.11 20.49
CA ALA A 310 -14.50 1.56 20.70
C ALA A 310 -13.42 2.19 19.80
N ASN A 311 -13.69 3.40 19.31
CA ASN A 311 -12.78 4.15 18.41
C ASN A 311 -12.53 3.50 17.04
N THR A 312 -13.40 2.60 16.60
CA THR A 312 -13.40 2.03 15.25
C THR A 312 -14.60 2.56 14.45
N ASN A 313 -14.49 2.56 13.13
CA ASN A 313 -15.62 2.86 12.23
C ASN A 313 -15.62 1.88 11.06
N ALA A 314 -16.83 1.55 10.58
CA ALA A 314 -17.02 0.71 9.42
C ALA A 314 -16.74 1.50 8.14
N PHE A 315 -17.15 2.77 8.14
CA PHE A 315 -16.97 3.68 7.02
C PHE A 315 -16.77 5.12 7.53
N ARG A 316 -15.88 5.86 6.86
CA ARG A 316 -15.66 7.27 7.14
C ARG A 316 -15.32 8.05 5.88
N GLN A 317 -15.99 9.18 5.67
CA GLN A 317 -15.55 10.25 4.79
C GLN A 317 -15.78 11.61 5.46
N PHE A 318 -15.26 12.69 4.88
CA PHE A 318 -15.37 14.03 5.45
C PHE A 318 -16.30 14.92 4.63
N ASP A 319 -16.95 15.84 5.32
CA ASP A 319 -17.78 16.87 4.70
C ASP A 319 -16.96 17.84 3.84
N GLY A 320 -17.67 18.49 2.91
CA GLY A 320 -17.12 19.45 1.96
C GLY A 320 -16.87 18.82 0.58
N GLU A 321 -17.17 19.60 -0.47
CA GLU A 321 -17.17 19.13 -1.86
C GLU A 321 -15.84 18.47 -2.29
N LYS A 322 -14.71 18.92 -1.74
CA LYS A 322 -13.38 18.37 -2.05
C LYS A 322 -13.02 17.05 -1.36
N PHE A 323 -13.83 16.57 -0.41
CA PHE A 323 -13.56 15.36 0.38
C PHE A 323 -14.69 14.33 0.35
N LYS A 324 -15.87 14.70 -0.14
CA LYS A 324 -16.99 13.79 -0.34
C LYS A 324 -16.85 13.06 -1.68
N MET A 325 -16.83 11.73 -1.66
CA MET A 325 -16.71 10.93 -2.88
C MET A 325 -17.86 11.20 -3.85
N VAL A 326 -17.56 11.16 -5.15
CA VAL A 326 -18.50 11.47 -6.23
C VAL A 326 -18.86 10.19 -6.97
N GLY A 327 -20.14 10.00 -7.30
CA GLY A 327 -20.60 8.89 -8.17
C GLY A 327 -20.44 7.48 -7.60
N SER A 328 -20.14 7.33 -6.30
CA SER A 328 -19.93 6.00 -5.71
C SER A 328 -21.24 5.20 -5.59
N GLU A 329 -21.18 3.92 -5.93
CA GLU A 329 -22.30 2.98 -5.86
C GLU A 329 -22.12 1.96 -4.72
N PHE A 330 -23.20 1.61 -4.04
CA PHE A 330 -23.21 0.62 -2.97
C PHE A 330 -24.17 -0.52 -3.30
N LYS A 331 -23.69 -1.77 -3.23
CA LYS A 331 -24.47 -2.98 -3.54
C LYS A 331 -24.19 -4.06 -2.50
N ASN A 332 -25.22 -4.42 -1.73
CA ASN A 332 -25.18 -5.55 -0.80
C ASN A 332 -24.00 -5.52 0.21
N ASN A 333 -23.67 -4.34 0.74
CA ASN A 333 -22.65 -4.19 1.78
C ASN A 333 -23.26 -4.32 3.17
N ILE A 334 -22.46 -4.81 4.12
CA ILE A 334 -22.78 -4.74 5.56
C ILE A 334 -21.75 -3.85 6.23
N PHE A 335 -22.18 -2.67 6.68
CA PHE A 335 -21.38 -1.73 7.47
C PHE A 335 -21.97 -1.66 8.88
N TYR A 336 -21.44 -2.49 9.77
CA TYR A 336 -21.93 -2.58 11.15
C TYR A 336 -21.06 -1.74 12.09
N GLY A 337 -21.67 -0.82 12.85
CA GLY A 337 -20.99 0.07 13.78
C GLY A 337 -21.02 1.53 13.33
N GLN A 338 -20.01 2.31 13.73
CA GLN A 338 -19.94 3.74 13.41
C GLN A 338 -19.73 3.97 11.90
N ILE A 339 -20.56 4.84 11.31
CA ILE A 339 -20.48 5.31 9.93
C ILE A 339 -20.43 6.85 9.97
N GLU A 340 -19.50 7.46 9.25
CA GLU A 340 -19.31 8.91 9.22
C GLU A 340 -19.30 9.46 7.78
N GLY A 341 -20.01 10.57 7.58
CA GLY A 341 -19.94 11.39 6.36
C GLY A 341 -20.75 10.88 5.18
N LEU A 342 -21.47 9.76 5.29
CA LEU A 342 -22.48 9.35 4.30
C LEU A 342 -23.78 10.14 4.48
N ASP A 343 -24.58 10.20 3.41
CA ASP A 343 -25.86 10.90 3.42
C ASP A 343 -26.87 10.22 4.36
N GLU A 344 -27.81 11.02 4.87
CA GLU A 344 -28.95 10.56 5.66
C GLU A 344 -30.25 10.78 4.88
N PRO A 345 -31.05 9.74 4.59
CA PRO A 345 -30.82 8.32 4.94
C PRO A 345 -29.63 7.71 4.18
N LEU A 346 -29.02 6.67 4.76
CA LEU A 346 -27.89 5.96 4.15
C LEU A 346 -28.18 5.51 2.71
N PRO A 347 -27.17 5.56 1.81
CA PRO A 347 -27.29 5.05 0.45
C PRO A 347 -27.84 3.62 0.40
N GLN A 348 -28.71 3.36 -0.60
CA GLN A 348 -29.22 2.01 -0.86
C GLN A 348 -28.05 1.03 -1.07
N GLY A 349 -28.20 -0.20 -0.58
CA GLY A 349 -27.18 -1.24 -0.68
C GLY A 349 -26.18 -1.26 0.47
N ILE A 350 -26.41 -0.49 1.53
CA ILE A 350 -25.74 -0.59 2.82
C ILE A 350 -26.73 -1.11 3.86
N SER A 351 -26.41 -2.25 4.48
CA SER A 351 -27.07 -2.72 5.70
C SER A 351 -26.23 -2.37 6.92
N THR A 352 -26.88 -1.92 7.99
CA THR A 352 -26.27 -1.67 9.31
C THR A 352 -26.62 -2.73 10.34
N GLU A 353 -27.36 -3.78 9.93
CA GLU A 353 -27.70 -4.88 10.81
C GLU A 353 -26.46 -5.68 11.20
N LYS A 354 -26.37 -6.08 12.47
CA LYS A 354 -25.30 -6.93 12.94
C LYS A 354 -25.41 -8.31 12.27
N PRO A 355 -24.44 -8.74 11.46
CA PRO A 355 -24.50 -10.07 10.88
C PRO A 355 -24.19 -11.13 11.94
N ALA A 356 -24.71 -12.35 11.74
CA ALA A 356 -24.15 -13.52 12.40
C ALA A 356 -22.71 -13.73 11.89
N MET A 357 -21.78 -14.02 12.79
CA MET A 357 -20.35 -14.15 12.46
C MET A 357 -19.78 -15.43 13.05
N GLU A 358 -18.83 -16.02 12.34
CA GLU A 358 -18.04 -17.17 12.77
C GLU A 358 -16.56 -16.96 12.43
N ARG A 359 -15.67 -17.80 12.98
CA ARG A 359 -14.28 -17.86 12.54
C ARG A 359 -14.10 -19.05 11.60
N ASP A 360 -13.36 -18.86 10.52
CA ASP A 360 -12.98 -19.96 9.63
C ASP A 360 -11.81 -20.80 10.19
N GLU A 361 -11.35 -21.78 9.43
CA GLU A 361 -10.24 -22.66 9.80
C GLU A 361 -8.89 -21.94 9.94
N GLN A 362 -8.73 -20.77 9.31
CA GLN A 362 -7.57 -19.90 9.45
C GLN A 362 -7.71 -18.97 10.67
N GLY A 363 -8.86 -19.01 11.37
CA GLY A 363 -9.18 -18.14 12.49
C GLY A 363 -9.70 -16.76 12.08
N LEU A 364 -9.97 -16.49 10.81
CA LEU A 364 -10.45 -15.20 10.31
C LEU A 364 -11.96 -15.06 10.53
N ILE A 365 -12.42 -13.84 10.88
CA ILE A 365 -13.85 -13.57 11.09
C ILE A 365 -14.57 -13.50 9.73
N LYS A 366 -15.69 -14.18 9.60
CA LYS A 366 -16.56 -14.05 8.42
C LYS A 366 -18.01 -13.92 8.84
N ALA A 367 -18.80 -13.23 8.01
CA ALA A 367 -20.25 -13.25 8.15
C ALA A 367 -20.80 -14.61 7.69
N VAL A 368 -21.83 -15.11 8.37
CA VAL A 368 -22.61 -16.25 7.90
C VAL A 368 -23.48 -15.75 6.74
N GLY A 369 -23.02 -15.96 5.50
CA GLY A 369 -23.66 -15.41 4.29
C GLY A 369 -22.70 -15.29 3.11
N THR A 370 -23.00 -14.35 2.19
CA THR A 370 -22.26 -14.17 0.92
C THR A 370 -21.49 -12.85 0.82
N VAL A 371 -21.30 -12.13 1.94
CA VAL A 371 -20.54 -10.88 1.98
C VAL A 371 -19.21 -11.06 2.69
N GLY A 372 -18.24 -10.23 2.33
CA GLY A 372 -16.90 -10.29 2.87
C GLY A 372 -16.01 -11.32 2.19
N ALA A 373 -14.77 -11.35 2.65
CA ALA A 373 -13.72 -12.18 2.10
C ALA A 373 -13.88 -13.64 2.53
N THR A 374 -13.53 -14.56 1.63
CA THR A 374 -13.63 -16.01 1.84
C THR A 374 -12.44 -16.74 1.22
N ASN A 375 -12.20 -17.99 1.64
CA ASN A 375 -11.18 -18.87 1.08
C ASN A 375 -9.77 -18.27 1.09
N LEU A 376 -9.41 -17.61 2.19
CA LEU A 376 -8.08 -17.02 2.37
C LEU A 376 -7.12 -18.01 3.02
N THR A 377 -5.82 -17.73 2.88
CA THR A 377 -4.76 -18.47 3.56
C THR A 377 -3.90 -17.47 4.33
N VAL A 378 -3.69 -17.73 5.62
CA VAL A 378 -2.78 -16.94 6.45
C VAL A 378 -1.40 -17.58 6.37
N LEU A 379 -0.49 -16.97 5.63
CA LEU A 379 0.88 -17.46 5.50
C LEU A 379 1.66 -17.21 6.79
N THR A 380 2.59 -18.13 7.07
CA THR A 380 3.55 -18.07 8.17
C THR A 380 4.97 -18.28 7.64
N GLU A 381 5.97 -17.97 8.47
CA GLU A 381 7.39 -18.09 8.08
C GLU A 381 7.81 -19.52 7.72
N ASP A 382 7.14 -20.55 8.22
CA ASP A 382 7.41 -21.96 7.89
C ASP A 382 6.78 -22.41 6.57
N MET A 383 5.87 -21.63 5.99
CA MET A 383 5.20 -21.95 4.72
C MET A 383 5.94 -21.42 3.49
N VAL A 384 6.74 -20.36 3.66
CA VAL A 384 7.38 -19.60 2.57
C VAL A 384 8.80 -19.20 2.95
N GLY A 385 9.50 -18.49 2.08
CA GLY A 385 10.87 -18.06 2.29
C GLY A 385 11.90 -19.11 1.89
N SER A 386 13.14 -18.85 2.28
CA SER A 386 14.25 -19.75 2.01
C SER A 386 14.28 -20.92 3.00
N SER A 387 14.62 -22.09 2.48
CA SER A 387 14.97 -23.28 3.29
C SER A 387 16.35 -23.19 3.95
N ILE A 388 17.11 -22.13 3.71
CA ILE A 388 18.43 -21.93 4.31
C ILE A 388 18.26 -21.31 5.70
N GLU A 389 18.69 -22.05 6.73
CA GLU A 389 18.76 -21.56 8.10
C GLU A 389 20.20 -21.18 8.48
N PHE A 390 20.39 -19.97 9.01
CA PHE A 390 21.65 -19.60 9.63
C PHE A 390 21.70 -20.15 11.06
N LYS A 391 22.74 -20.93 11.38
CA LYS A 391 23.02 -21.32 12.77
C LYS A 391 23.73 -20.16 13.46
N SER A 392 23.21 -19.73 14.61
CA SER A 392 23.81 -18.70 15.46
C SER A 392 25.06 -19.19 16.18
#